data_AF-A0A7C4SFW2-F1
#
_entry.id   AF-A0A7C4SFW2-F1
#
_cell.length_a   1.000
_cell.length_b   1.000
_cell.length_c   1.000
_cell.angle_alpha   90.00
_cell.angle_beta   90.00
_cell.angle_gamma   90.00
#
_symmetry.space_group_name_H-M   'P 1'
#
loop_
_entity.id
_entity.type
_entity.pdbx_description
1 polymer ?
#
loop_
_entity_poly.entity_id
_entity_poly.type
_entity_poly.pdbx_seq_one_letter_code
_entity_poly.pdbx_strand_id
1 'polypeptide(L)' 'MSLSEAELRAALPCALHAVDLPDLGPKRQGKVREIYEQGDRLFLIATDRISAFDRVLGVI' A
#
# COMPACT_ATOMS: atom_id res chain seq x y z
N MET A 1 -19.16 -14.85 8.81
CA MET A 1 -19.89 -13.60 8.47
C MET A 1 -19.46 -13.21 7.07
N SER A 2 -20.40 -13.04 6.14
CA SER A 2 -20.11 -12.48 4.81
C SER A 2 -20.38 -10.99 4.84
N LEU A 3 -19.49 -10.21 4.24
CA LEU A 3 -19.75 -8.79 3.97
C LEU A 3 -20.81 -8.67 2.88
N SER A 4 -21.68 -7.68 3.01
CA SER A 4 -22.61 -7.27 1.96
C SER A 4 -21.88 -6.50 0.85
N GLU A 5 -22.49 -6.47 -0.34
CA GLU A 5 -21.95 -5.69 -1.46
C GLU A 5 -21.83 -4.19 -1.12
N ALA A 6 -22.77 -3.65 -0.35
CA ALA A 6 -22.73 -2.26 0.09
C ALA A 6 -21.52 -1.97 0.99
N GLU A 7 -21.22 -2.88 1.93
CA GLU A 7 -20.04 -2.77 2.80
C GLU A 7 -18.74 -2.85 1.99
N LEU A 8 -18.66 -3.77 1.03
CA LEU A 8 -17.50 -3.89 0.14
C LEU A 8 -17.31 -2.63 -0.70
N ARG A 9 -18.37 -2.11 -1.32
CA ARG A 9 -18.32 -0.88 -2.13
C ARG A 9 -17.92 0.35 -1.30
N ALA A 10 -18.38 0.42 -0.06
CA ALA A 10 -18.00 1.50 0.86
C ALA A 10 -16.52 1.44 1.26
N ALA A 11 -15.93 0.25 1.29
CA ALA A 11 -14.51 0.05 1.61
C ALA A 11 -13.56 0.29 0.42
N LEU A 12 -14.01 0.15 -0.83
CA LEU A 12 -13.16 0.31 -2.02
C LEU A 12 -12.34 1.61 -2.06
N PRO A 13 -12.88 2.80 -1.69
CA PRO A 13 -12.09 4.03 -1.67
C PRO A 13 -11.00 4.06 -0.59
N CYS A 14 -11.01 3.13 0.36
CA CYS A 14 -10.04 3.05 1.44
C CYS A 14 -8.79 2.23 1.07
N ALA A 15 -8.74 1.64 -0.14
CA ALA A 15 -7.57 0.88 -0.59
C ALA A 15 -6.31 1.75 -0.61
N LEU A 16 -5.24 1.25 -0.01
CA LEU A 16 -3.99 1.99 0.18
C LEU A 16 -3.11 1.89 -1.07
N HIS A 17 -3.17 2.92 -1.92
CA HIS A 17 -2.34 3.00 -3.13
C HIS A 17 -0.86 3.29 -2.83
N ALA A 18 -0.62 4.27 -1.98
CA ALA A 18 0.69 4.80 -1.60
C ALA A 18 0.55 5.60 -0.30
N VAL A 19 1.66 5.81 0.41
CA VAL A 19 1.72 6.76 1.51
C VAL A 19 2.74 7.86 1.22
N ASP A 20 2.55 9.03 1.80
CA ASP A 20 3.56 10.10 1.80
C ASP A 20 3.86 10.47 3.25
N LEU A 21 5.01 10.01 3.74
CA LEU A 21 5.41 10.12 5.15
C LEU A 21 6.81 10.76 5.23
N PRO A 22 6.93 12.07 4.94
CA PRO A 22 8.22 12.75 4.88
C PRO A 22 9.00 12.69 6.20
N ASP A 23 8.30 12.60 7.33
CA ASP A 23 8.89 12.51 8.67
C ASP A 23 9.65 11.18 8.90
N LEU A 24 9.42 10.16 8.07
CA LEU A 24 10.11 8.87 8.15
C LEU A 24 11.40 8.81 7.31
N GLY A 25 11.75 9.90 6.62
CA GLY A 25 12.95 9.99 5.80
C GLY A 25 12.72 9.61 4.32
N PRO A 26 13.80 9.29 3.57
CA PRO A 26 13.70 9.02 2.15
C PRO A 26 12.78 7.84 1.82
N LYS A 27 11.86 8.07 0.89
CA LYS A 27 10.95 7.04 0.38
C LYS A 27 11.59 6.22 -0.73
N ARG A 28 11.55 4.90 -0.62
CA ARG A 28 11.88 3.94 -1.68
C ARG A 28 10.64 3.16 -2.07
N GLN A 29 10.20 3.30 -3.32
CA GLN A 29 8.98 2.67 -3.82
C GLN A 29 9.28 1.36 -4.56
N GLY A 30 8.71 0.26 -4.09
CA GLY A 30 8.66 -1.03 -4.81
C GLY A 30 7.33 -1.25 -5.53
N LYS A 31 7.15 -2.46 -6.10
CA LYS A 31 5.90 -2.86 -6.80
C LYS A 31 4.68 -2.81 -5.87
N VAL A 32 4.81 -3.34 -4.65
CA VAL A 32 3.70 -3.54 -3.70
C VAL A 32 4.01 -3.06 -2.27
N ARG A 33 5.21 -2.49 -2.07
CA ARG A 33 5.68 -2.00 -0.78
C ARG A 33 6.37 -0.66 -0.93
N GLU A 34 6.36 0.10 0.13
CA GLU A 34 7.13 1.33 0.28
C GLU A 34 8.05 1.17 1.49
N ILE A 35 9.27 1.67 1.36
CA ILE A 35 10.31 1.53 2.38
C ILE A 35 10.77 2.92 2.77
N TYR A 36 10.84 3.17 4.07
CA TYR A 36 11.42 4.38 4.64
C TYR A 36 12.52 3.99 5.63
N GLU A 37 13.59 4.77 5.63
CA GLU A 37 14.79 4.55 6.46
C GLU A 37 14.96 5.73 7.42
N GLN A 38 14.99 5.44 8.72
CA GLN A 38 15.16 6.44 9.78
C GLN A 38 16.20 5.95 10.79
N GLY A 39 17.47 6.32 10.58
CA GLY A 39 18.57 5.92 11.45
C GLY A 39 18.77 4.40 11.47
N ASP A 40 18.53 3.78 12.63
CA ASP A 40 18.61 2.33 12.85
C ASP A 40 17.29 1.59 12.58
N ARG A 41 16.26 2.31 12.10
CA ARG A 41 14.91 1.75 11.85
C ARG A 41 14.59 1.69 10.37
N LEU A 42 13.88 0.63 10.00
CA LEU A 42 13.34 0.41 8.67
C LEU A 42 11.83 0.26 8.76
N PHE A 43 11.08 1.11 8.05
CA PHE A 43 9.63 1.00 7.92
C PHE A 43 9.31 0.34 6.60
N LEU A 44 8.64 -0.81 6.64
CA LEU A 44 8.12 -1.49 5.47
C LEU A 44 6.60 -1.38 5.46
N ILE A 45 6.07 -0.64 4.50
CA ILE A 45 4.64 -0.39 4.37
C ILE A 45 4.12 -1.23 3.21
N ALA A 46 3.26 -2.20 3.51
CA ALA A 46 2.53 -2.95 2.51
C ALA A 46 1.39 -2.09 1.97
N THR A 47 1.38 -1.87 0.66
CA THR A 47 0.25 -1.21 -0.03
C THR A 47 -0.68 -2.28 -0.56
N ASP A 48 -1.92 -1.91 -0.85
CA ASP A 48 -2.91 -2.81 -1.46
C ASP A 48 -2.64 -3.07 -2.94
N ARG A 49 -1.53 -2.53 -3.49
CA ARG A 49 -1.10 -2.82 -4.85
C ARG A 49 -0.81 -4.30 -5.04
N ILE A 50 -1.35 -4.86 -6.11
CA ILE A 50 -1.06 -6.22 -6.58
C ILE A 50 -0.22 -6.18 -7.86
N SER A 51 0.72 -7.10 -7.99
CA SER A 51 1.55 -7.23 -9.19
C SER A 51 1.57 -8.66 -9.71
N ALA A 52 1.48 -8.82 -11.03
CA ALA A 52 1.74 -10.08 -11.74
C ALA A 52 2.31 -9.77 -13.13
N PHE A 53 2.95 -10.75 -13.79
CA PHE A 53 3.55 -10.57 -15.13
C PHE A 53 4.50 -9.35 -15.20
N ASP A 54 5.27 -9.14 -14.13
CA ASP A 54 6.16 -7.99 -13.96
C ASP A 54 5.53 -6.59 -14.03
N ARG A 55 4.21 -6.49 -13.90
CA ARG A 55 3.47 -5.22 -13.89
C ARG A 55 2.65 -5.09 -12.61
N VAL A 56 2.51 -3.85 -12.13
CA VAL A 56 1.48 -3.51 -11.13
C VAL A 56 0.14 -3.50 -11.85
N LEU A 57 -0.83 -4.26 -11.36
CA LEU A 57 -2.13 -4.44 -12.00
C LEU A 57 -3.20 -3.48 -11.48
N GLY A 58 -3.11 -3.10 -10.20
CA GLY A 58 -4.11 -2.28 -9.52
C GLY A 58 -3.94 -2.34 -8.01
N VAL A 59 -4.98 -1.94 -7.28
CA VAL A 59 -5.12 -2.11 -5.83
C VAL A 59 -6.32 -3.01 -5.53
N ILE A 60 -6.30 -3.70 -4.39
CA ILE A 60 -7.35 -4.65 -3.97
C ILE A 60 -7.91 -4.33 -2.60
#